data_AF-A0A2E6XPL6-F1
#
_entry.id   AF-A0A2E6XPL6-F1
#
_cell.length_a   1.000
_cell.length_b   1.000
_cell.length_c   1.000
_cell.angle_alpha   90.00
_cell.angle_beta   90.00
_cell.angle_gamma   90.00
#
_symmetry.space_group_name_H-M   'P 1'
#
loop_
_entity.id
_entity.type
_entity.pdbx_description
1 polymer ?
#
loop_
_entity_poly.entity_id
_entity_poly.type
_entity_poly.pdbx_seq_one_letter_code
_entity_poly.pdbx_strand_id
1 'polypeptide(L)'
;MGKARKAKYCIGQLIQHKLFDYRGIIISVDLEFQSTDEWYDAVAKTRPPKDEPWYHVLVHQKGHQTYVAEQNLKPDPAIHN
;
A
#
# COMPACT_ATOMS: atom_id res chain seq x y z
N MET A 1 8.34 -6.13 24.79
CA MET A 1 7.08 -5.60 24.23
C MET A 1 7.36 -5.21 22.79
N GLY A 2 6.75 -5.87 21.80
CA GLY A 2 6.97 -5.58 20.38
C GLY A 2 6.53 -4.15 20.06
N LYS A 3 7.31 -3.46 19.23
CA LYS A 3 7.02 -2.09 18.80
C LYS A 3 5.71 -2.09 18.02
N ALA A 4 4.69 -1.37 18.49
CA ALA A 4 3.46 -1.21 17.74
C ALA A 4 3.79 -0.61 16.37
N ARG A 5 3.44 -1.33 15.29
CA ARG A 5 3.64 -0.85 13.92
C ARG A 5 2.67 0.30 13.68
N LYS A 6 3.19 1.42 13.18
CA LYS A 6 2.41 2.63 12.88
C LYS A 6 2.33 2.79 11.38
N ALA A 7 1.12 2.74 10.85
CA ALA A 7 0.84 3.09 9.46
C ALA A 7 1.23 4.54 9.17
N LYS A 8 1.98 4.76 8.09
CA LYS A 8 2.38 6.08 7.61
C LYS A 8 1.24 6.83 6.91
N TYR A 9 0.32 6.09 6.29
CA TYR A 9 -0.76 6.67 5.50
C TYR A 9 -2.13 6.32 6.09
N CYS A 10 -3.12 7.17 5.87
CA CYS A 10 -4.47 7.02 6.41
C CYS A 10 -5.49 6.62 5.33
N ILE A 11 -6.58 5.97 5.74
CA ILE A 11 -7.74 5.75 4.88
C ILE A 11 -8.25 7.10 4.34
N GLY A 12 -8.57 7.14 3.04
CA GLY A 12 -8.97 8.35 2.31
C GLY A 12 -7.79 9.15 1.75
N GLN A 13 -6.54 8.84 2.12
CA GLN A 13 -5.38 9.57 1.60
C GLN A 13 -5.09 9.22 0.14
N LEU A 14 -4.82 10.24 -0.67
CA LEU A 14 -4.33 10.10 -2.04
C LEU A 14 -2.83 9.77 -2.05
N ILE A 15 -2.47 8.73 -2.77
CA ILE A 15 -1.09 8.25 -2.91
C ILE A 15 -0.73 8.03 -4.37
N GLN A 16 0.57 7.89 -4.61
CA GLN A 16 1.12 7.38 -5.87
C GLN A 16 2.04 6.19 -5.59
N HIS A 17 1.95 5.16 -6.44
CA HIS A 17 2.83 4.01 -6.38
C HIS A 17 4.21 4.36 -6.96
N LYS A 18 5.30 4.07 -6.23
CA LYS A 18 6.67 4.45 -6.62
C LYS A 18 7.17 3.77 -7.90
N LEU A 19 6.85 2.49 -8.10
CA LEU A 19 7.36 1.70 -9.23
C LEU A 19 6.47 1.72 -10.48
N PHE A 20 5.14 1.64 -10.32
CA PHE A 20 4.18 1.55 -11.42
C PHE A 20 3.47 2.88 -11.71
N ASP A 21 3.83 3.94 -10.99
CA ASP A 21 3.40 5.33 -11.17
C ASP A 21 1.89 5.61 -11.18
N TYR A 22 1.05 4.62 -10.82
CA TYR A 22 -0.39 4.83 -10.70
C TYR A 22 -0.76 5.61 -9.44
N ARG A 23 -1.89 6.32 -9.51
CA ARG A 23 -2.49 7.05 -8.39
C ARG A 23 -3.68 6.28 -7.83
N GLY A 24 -3.96 6.47 -6.55
CA GLY A 24 -5.09 5.82 -5.89
C GLY A 24 -5.36 6.35 -4.50
N ILE A 25 -6.49 5.92 -3.95
CA ILE A 25 -6.92 6.29 -2.59
C ILE A 25 -6.81 5.05 -1.70
N ILE A 26 -6.28 5.23 -0.49
CA ILE A 26 -6.25 4.17 0.52
C ILE A 26 -7.66 3.93 1.04
N ILE A 27 -8.10 2.68 1.03
CA ILE A 27 -9.42 2.28 1.52
C ILE A 27 -9.36 1.39 2.76
N SER A 28 -8.23 0.73 3.00
CA SER A 28 -7.97 -0.07 4.21
C SER A 28 -6.47 -0.20 4.44
N VAL A 29 -6.09 -0.54 5.68
CA VAL A 29 -4.72 -0.79 6.12
C VAL A 29 -4.67 -2.04 7.00
N ASP A 30 -3.74 -2.93 6.67
CA ASP A 30 -3.33 -4.05 7.52
C ASP A 30 -1.95 -3.70 8.10
N LEU A 31 -1.74 -3.88 9.41
CA LEU A 31 -0.44 -3.56 10.02
C LEU A 31 0.67 -4.57 9.65
N GLU A 32 0.27 -5.71 9.09
CA GLU A 32 1.10 -6.80 8.61
C GLU A 32 0.43 -7.37 7.34
N PHE A 33 1.18 -8.11 6.55
CA PHE A 33 0.68 -8.78 5.35
C PHE A 33 -0.38 -9.83 5.70
N GLN A 34 -1.55 -9.75 5.05
CA GLN A 34 -2.70 -10.63 5.32
C GLN A 34 -3.15 -11.45 4.09
N SER A 35 -2.38 -11.45 3.00
CA SER A 35 -2.68 -12.29 1.83
C SER A 35 -1.94 -13.62 1.89
N THR A 36 -2.06 -14.46 0.87
CA THR A 36 -1.44 -15.78 0.86
C THR A 36 0.02 -15.72 0.43
N ASP A 37 0.79 -16.75 0.79
CA ASP A 37 2.19 -16.87 0.37
C ASP A 37 2.31 -17.01 -1.15
N GLU A 38 1.38 -17.70 -1.80
CA GLU A 38 1.34 -17.82 -3.26
C GLU A 38 1.12 -16.47 -3.93
N TRP A 39 0.24 -15.63 -3.37
CA TRP A 39 0.05 -14.27 -3.86
C TRP A 39 1.32 -13.45 -3.68
N TYR A 40 1.95 -13.56 -2.50
CA TYR A 40 3.21 -12.86 -2.21
C TYR A 40 4.30 -13.26 -3.22
N ASP A 41 4.37 -14.55 -3.56
CA ASP A 41 5.31 -15.10 -4.52
C ASP A 41 5.07 -14.64 -5.95
N ALA A 42 3.81 -14.54 -6.35
CA ALA A 42 3.44 -14.15 -7.71
C ALA A 42 3.49 -12.63 -7.95
N VAL A 43 3.12 -11.83 -6.94
CA VAL A 43 2.82 -10.40 -7.15
C VAL A 43 3.85 -9.47 -6.51
N ALA A 44 4.39 -9.80 -5.34
CA ALA A 44 5.24 -8.89 -4.57
C ALA A 44 6.69 -8.87 -5.08
N LYS A 45 6.92 -8.32 -6.28
CA LYS A 45 8.21 -8.34 -7.00
C LYS A 45 9.42 -7.91 -6.17
N THR A 46 9.26 -6.92 -5.29
CA THR A 46 10.35 -6.39 -4.46
C THR A 46 10.52 -7.11 -3.12
N ARG A 47 9.73 -8.16 -2.86
CA ARG A 47 9.75 -8.94 -1.62
C ARG A 47 9.72 -8.06 -0.35
N PRO A 48 8.75 -7.14 -0.23
CA PRO A 48 8.62 -6.26 0.91
C PRO A 48 8.34 -7.02 2.22
N PRO A 49 8.79 -6.52 3.39
CA PRO A 49 8.55 -7.19 4.67
C PRO A 49 7.07 -7.48 4.91
N LYS A 50 6.78 -8.68 5.41
CA LYS A 50 5.42 -9.09 5.78
C LYS A 50 5.00 -8.52 7.14
N ASP A 51 5.95 -8.12 7.99
CA ASP A 51 5.72 -7.55 9.32
C ASP A 51 5.67 -6.00 9.34
N GLU A 52 5.41 -5.40 8.18
CA GLU A 52 5.19 -3.97 7.98
C GLU A 52 3.79 -3.70 7.42
N PRO A 53 3.28 -2.45 7.48
CA PRO A 53 1.95 -2.14 6.98
C PRO A 53 1.76 -2.37 5.48
N TRP A 54 0.62 -2.93 5.13
CA TRP A 54 0.12 -3.12 3.77
C TRP A 54 -1.21 -2.41 3.58
N TYR A 55 -1.44 -1.91 2.37
CA TYR A 55 -2.57 -1.05 2.06
C TYR A 55 -3.38 -1.61 0.91
N HIS A 56 -4.71 -1.55 1.07
CA HIS A 56 -5.64 -1.71 -0.03
C HIS A 56 -5.86 -0.34 -0.68
N VAL A 57 -5.58 -0.27 -1.97
CA VAL A 57 -5.63 0.98 -2.75
C VAL A 57 -6.66 0.83 -3.86
N LEU A 58 -7.62 1.75 -3.91
CA LEU A 58 -8.51 1.90 -5.06
C LEU A 58 -7.78 2.68 -6.16
N VAL A 59 -7.50 2.03 -7.29
CA VAL A 59 -6.70 2.60 -8.37
C VAL A 59 -7.54 3.55 -9.24
N HIS A 60 -7.02 4.75 -9.49
CA HIS A 60 -7.68 5.74 -10.33
C HIS A 60 -7.92 5.20 -11.75
N GLN A 61 -9.13 5.44 -12.29
CA GLN A 61 -9.57 5.06 -13.64
C GLN A 61 -9.54 3.56 -14.00
N LYS A 62 -9.16 2.67 -13.08
CA LYS A 62 -9.10 1.24 -13.36
C LYS A 62 -10.20 0.40 -12.71
N GLY A 63 -11.01 1.01 -11.84
CA GLY A 63 -12.18 0.37 -11.23
C GLY A 63 -11.88 -0.86 -10.36
N HIS A 64 -10.60 -1.11 -10.05
CA HIS A 64 -10.17 -2.24 -9.22
C HIS A 64 -9.27 -1.78 -8.08
N GLN A 65 -9.17 -2.65 -7.09
CA GLN A 65 -8.32 -2.48 -5.92
C GLN A 65 -7.02 -3.25 -6.10
N THR A 66 -5.98 -2.82 -5.40
CA THR A 66 -4.69 -3.49 -5.36
C THR A 66 -4.13 -3.49 -3.94
N TYR A 67 -3.21 -4.41 -3.67
CA TYR A 67 -2.62 -4.62 -2.34
C TYR A 67 -1.13 -4.31 -2.39
N VAL A 68 -0.69 -3.38 -1.54
CA VAL A 68 0.61 -2.71 -1.70
C VAL A 68 1.31 -2.51 -0.37
N ALA A 69 2.58 -2.86 -0.28
CA ALA A 69 3.42 -2.58 0.88
C ALA A 69 3.70 -1.07 1.04
N GLU A 70 3.76 -0.58 2.28
CA GLU A 70 3.99 0.84 2.61
C GLU A 70 5.17 1.46 1.87
N GLN A 71 6.28 0.73 1.79
CA GLN A 71 7.51 1.20 1.17
C GLN A 71 7.35 1.54 -0.32
N ASN A 72 6.34 1.01 -0.99
CA ASN A 72 6.05 1.27 -2.40
C ASN A 72 5.11 2.47 -2.61
N LEU A 73 4.64 3.12 -1.55
CA LEU A 73 3.76 4.28 -1.62
C LEU A 73 4.52 5.59 -1.32
N LYS A 74 4.13 6.66 -2.01
CA LYS A 74 4.49 8.05 -1.68
C LYS A 74 3.22 8.91 -1.65
N PRO A 75 3.19 10.01 -0.85
CA PRO A 75 2.11 10.99 -0.94
C PRO A 75 1.96 11.49 -2.37
N ASP A 76 0.72 11.70 -2.79
CA ASP A 76 0.46 12.26 -4.09
C ASP A 76 0.93 13.74 -4.16
N PRO A 77 1.60 14.17 -5.25
CA PRO A 77 2.13 15.53 -5.36
C PRO A 77 1.04 16.61 -5.41
N ALA A 78 -0.21 16.26 -5.77
CA ALA A 78 -1.33 17.21 -5.69
C ALA A 78 -1.75 17.51 -4.24
N ILE A 79 -1.26 16.74 -3.25
CA ILE A 79 -1.38 17.03 -1.82
C ILE A 79 -0.23 17.94 -1.38
N HIS A 80 -0.05 19.07 -2.07
CA HIS A 80 0.72 20.20 -1.57
C HIS A 80 -0.22 21.41 -1.56
N ASN A 81 -0.61 21.81 -0.34
CA ASN A 81 -1.13 23.15 -0.08
C ASN A 81 0.03 24.13 0.00
#